data_AF-A0A812UY56-F1
#
_entry.id   AF-A0A812UY56-F1
#
_cell.length_a   1.000
_cell.length_b   1.000
_cell.length_c   1.000
_cell.angle_alpha   90.00
_cell.angle_beta   90.00
_cell.angle_gamma   90.00
#
_symmetry.space_group_name_H-M   'P 1'
#
loop_
_entity.id
_entity.type
_entity.pdbx_description
1 polymer ?
#
loop_
_entity_poly.entity_id
_entity_poly.type
_entity_poly.pdbx_seq_one_letter_code
_entity_poly.pdbx_strand_id
1 'polypeptide(L)'
;EEPSPPAPPPSLKEEAGLVAALESYELQEWLRVLCRMHVLTQQMLLGGLEYDELIPLRAKRMKVILAPPPLFESIKLARTEKGVTWHVVETAKLVAGDNGFVAVATGRDETYAVLDRGSKLQGALSALFGKMWDHPPLSEIVQDHNRFRLITTSIKAVYDYTARKMELPARLVVAQDGKHVHVKHNCGDSPTYLQQQHRS
;
A
#
# COMPACT_ATOMS: atom_id res chain seq x y z
N GLU A 1 -39.56 -2.55 -23.64
CA GLU A 1 -38.50 -1.54 -23.42
C GLU A 1 -37.20 -2.25 -23.21
N GLU A 2 -36.20 -1.95 -24.04
CA GLU A 2 -34.81 -2.37 -23.80
C GLU A 2 -34.29 -1.57 -22.61
N PRO A 3 -33.67 -2.20 -21.59
CA PRO A 3 -33.15 -1.45 -20.45
C PRO A 3 -32.08 -0.49 -20.95
N SER A 4 -32.29 0.81 -20.69
CA SER A 4 -31.32 1.84 -21.03
C SER A 4 -29.95 1.47 -20.45
N PRO A 5 -28.85 1.61 -21.22
CA PRO A 5 -27.53 1.26 -20.74
C PRO A 5 -27.24 2.00 -19.42
N PRO A 6 -26.61 1.33 -18.44
CA PRO A 6 -26.33 1.96 -17.16
C PRO A 6 -25.52 3.24 -17.38
N ALA A 7 -25.92 4.31 -16.69
CA ALA A 7 -25.22 5.58 -16.76
C ALA A 7 -23.72 5.38 -16.49
N PRO A 8 -22.84 6.08 -17.22
CA PRO A 8 -21.40 5.96 -17.00
C PRO A 8 -21.08 6.29 -15.54
N PRO A 9 -20.09 5.60 -14.93
CA PRO A 9 -19.72 5.86 -13.56
C PRO A 9 -19.30 7.33 -13.40
N PRO A 10 -19.72 8.00 -12.30
CA PRO A 10 -19.41 9.40 -12.06
C PRO A 10 -17.90 9.61 -11.98
N SER A 11 -17.45 10.77 -12.47
CA SER A 11 -16.04 11.13 -12.56
C SER A 11 -15.44 11.33 -11.16
N LEU A 12 -14.15 11.02 -10.98
CA LEU A 12 -13.43 11.36 -9.74
C LEU A 12 -13.35 12.88 -9.47
N LYS A 13 -13.60 13.70 -10.50
CA LYS A 13 -13.70 15.17 -10.37
C LYS A 13 -15.06 15.62 -9.85
N GLU A 14 -16.05 14.73 -9.79
CA GLU A 14 -17.37 14.96 -9.21
C GLU A 14 -17.41 14.37 -7.79
N GLU A 15 -18.09 15.05 -6.86
CA GLU A 15 -18.13 14.60 -5.46
C GLU A 15 -18.74 13.19 -5.32
N ALA A 16 -19.82 12.90 -6.06
CA ALA A 16 -20.45 11.58 -6.06
C ALA A 16 -19.49 10.48 -6.56
N GLY A 17 -18.69 10.75 -7.59
CA GLY A 17 -17.69 9.80 -8.10
C GLY A 17 -16.52 9.62 -7.14
N LEU A 18 -16.11 10.69 -6.47
CA LEU A 18 -15.10 10.61 -5.42
C LEU A 18 -15.58 9.79 -4.22
N VAL A 19 -16.78 10.05 -3.72
CA VAL A 19 -17.39 9.27 -2.62
C VAL A 19 -17.52 7.81 -3.00
N ALA A 20 -18.05 7.50 -4.19
CA ALA A 20 -18.16 6.13 -4.68
C ALA A 20 -16.79 5.43 -4.76
N ALA A 21 -15.74 6.14 -5.21
CA ALA A 21 -14.38 5.60 -5.23
C ALA A 21 -13.83 5.35 -3.80
N LEU A 22 -14.11 6.27 -2.85
CA LEU A 22 -13.71 6.15 -1.45
C LEU A 22 -14.41 4.98 -0.72
N GLU A 23 -15.66 4.72 -1.09
CA GLU A 23 -16.47 3.63 -0.54
C GLU A 23 -16.26 2.29 -1.27
N SER A 24 -15.57 2.32 -2.41
CA SER A 24 -15.32 1.12 -3.21
C SER A 24 -14.56 0.05 -2.42
N TYR A 25 -14.97 -1.21 -2.64
CA TYR A 25 -14.28 -2.36 -2.06
C TYR A 25 -12.80 -2.39 -2.45
N GLU A 26 -12.49 -2.06 -3.71
CA GLU A 26 -11.14 -2.06 -4.26
C GLU A 26 -10.22 -1.12 -3.49
N LEU A 27 -10.61 0.14 -3.29
CA LEU A 27 -9.81 1.10 -2.54
C LEU A 27 -9.62 0.66 -1.09
N GLN A 28 -10.72 0.27 -0.43
CA GLN A 28 -10.66 -0.10 0.97
C GLN A 28 -9.79 -1.34 1.19
N GLU A 29 -9.89 -2.34 0.32
CA GLU A 29 -9.05 -3.53 0.40
C GLU A 29 -7.59 -3.21 0.09
N TRP A 30 -7.32 -2.37 -0.91
CA TRP A 30 -5.97 -1.90 -1.20
C TRP A 30 -5.32 -1.23 0.02
N LEU A 31 -6.04 -0.36 0.72
CA LEU A 31 -5.56 0.28 1.96
C LEU A 31 -5.34 -0.71 3.10
N ARG A 32 -6.24 -1.68 3.27
CA ARG A 32 -6.08 -2.74 4.28
C ARG A 32 -4.83 -3.58 4.01
N VAL A 33 -4.61 -3.95 2.75
CA VAL A 33 -3.44 -4.73 2.32
C VAL A 33 -2.15 -3.91 2.46
N LEU A 34 -2.17 -2.63 2.08
CA LEU A 34 -1.04 -1.70 2.28
C LEU A 34 -0.65 -1.62 3.77
N CYS A 35 -1.63 -1.49 4.65
CA CYS A 35 -1.42 -1.46 6.10
C CYS A 35 -0.79 -2.76 6.62
N ARG A 36 -1.21 -3.90 6.06
CA ARG A 36 -0.77 -5.25 6.46
C ARG A 36 0.49 -5.74 5.75
N MET A 37 1.12 -4.95 4.88
CA MET A 37 2.22 -5.42 4.02
C MET A 37 3.33 -6.10 4.84
N HIS A 38 3.71 -5.53 5.97
CA HIS A 38 4.75 -6.11 6.83
C HIS A 38 4.50 -7.59 7.16
N VAL A 39 3.25 -7.95 7.46
CA VAL A 39 2.80 -9.30 7.80
C VAL A 39 2.96 -10.28 6.62
N LEU A 40 2.91 -9.80 5.38
CA LEU A 40 3.15 -10.64 4.20
C LEU A 40 4.58 -11.19 4.16
N THR A 41 5.51 -10.52 4.84
CA THR A 41 6.94 -10.87 4.83
C THR A 41 7.49 -11.26 6.19
N GLN A 42 6.63 -11.35 7.21
CA GLN A 42 7.04 -11.82 8.54
C GLN A 42 7.41 -13.30 8.52
N GLN A 43 8.30 -13.64 9.48
CA GLN A 43 8.84 -14.97 9.70
C GLN A 43 7.73 -16.01 9.70
N MET A 44 7.99 -17.14 9.06
CA MET A 44 7.12 -18.30 9.14
C MET A 44 7.30 -18.99 10.50
N LEU A 45 6.84 -18.35 11.57
CA LEU A 45 6.73 -19.02 12.86
C LEU A 45 5.31 -19.57 12.97
N LEU A 46 5.24 -20.89 13.17
CA LEU A 46 4.11 -21.72 13.62
C LEU A 46 3.32 -22.49 12.54
N GLY A 47 3.36 -23.83 12.65
CA GLY A 47 2.13 -24.63 12.50
C GLY A 47 2.12 -25.74 11.45
N GLY A 48 3.20 -25.99 10.71
CA GLY A 48 3.29 -27.15 9.81
C GLY A 48 2.85 -26.93 8.36
N LEU A 49 2.60 -25.69 7.93
CA LEU A 49 2.47 -25.35 6.50
C LEU A 49 3.85 -24.96 5.95
N GLU A 50 4.26 -25.58 4.85
CA GLU A 50 5.55 -25.33 4.21
C GLU A 50 5.52 -24.05 3.34
N TYR A 51 6.70 -23.59 2.90
CA TYR A 51 6.85 -22.39 2.05
C TYR A 51 5.93 -22.43 0.81
N ASP A 52 5.77 -23.64 0.25
CA ASP A 52 5.01 -23.90 -0.97
C ASP A 52 3.49 -23.65 -0.82
N GLU A 53 2.97 -23.69 0.42
CA GLU A 53 1.56 -23.45 0.70
C GLU A 53 1.28 -21.98 1.06
N LEU A 54 2.25 -21.31 1.69
CA LEU A 54 2.11 -19.93 2.18
C LEU A 54 2.40 -18.88 1.11
N ILE A 55 3.37 -19.12 0.21
CA ILE A 55 3.70 -18.18 -0.87
C ILE A 55 2.48 -17.91 -1.77
N PRO A 56 1.71 -18.92 -2.25
CA PRO A 56 0.52 -18.68 -3.07
C PRO A 56 -0.56 -17.88 -2.34
N LEU A 57 -0.80 -18.17 -1.06
CA LEU A 57 -1.80 -17.46 -0.24
C LEU A 57 -1.45 -15.97 -0.06
N ARG A 58 -0.16 -15.66 0.13
CA ARG A 58 0.33 -14.29 0.28
C ARG A 58 0.52 -13.58 -1.05
N ALA A 59 0.77 -14.31 -2.14
CA ALA A 59 0.90 -13.75 -3.49
C ALA A 59 -0.41 -13.09 -3.97
N LYS A 60 -1.59 -13.61 -3.57
CA LYS A 60 -2.87 -12.94 -3.86
C LYS A 60 -2.94 -11.54 -3.27
N ARG A 61 -2.44 -11.36 -2.03
CA ARG A 61 -2.38 -10.04 -1.38
C ARG A 61 -1.33 -9.14 -2.03
N MET A 62 -0.20 -9.71 -2.48
CA MET A 62 0.76 -8.97 -3.29
C MET A 62 0.10 -8.43 -4.57
N LYS A 63 -0.69 -9.23 -5.29
CA LYS A 63 -1.40 -8.75 -6.49
C LYS A 63 -2.32 -7.55 -6.21
N VAL A 64 -2.98 -7.52 -5.05
CA VAL A 64 -3.81 -6.38 -4.65
C VAL A 64 -2.96 -5.13 -4.51
N ILE A 65 -1.80 -5.19 -3.82
CA ILE A 65 -1.00 -3.97 -3.63
C ILE A 65 -0.43 -3.42 -4.95
N LEU A 66 -0.12 -4.30 -5.89
CA LEU A 66 0.45 -3.96 -7.20
C LEU A 66 -0.59 -3.48 -8.22
N ALA A 67 -1.87 -3.47 -7.85
CA ALA A 67 -2.96 -2.92 -8.65
C ALA A 67 -3.54 -1.71 -7.89
N PRO A 68 -2.95 -0.50 -8.03
CA PRO A 68 -3.46 0.67 -7.35
C PRO A 68 -4.84 1.03 -7.91
N PRO A 69 -5.80 1.38 -7.05
CA PRO A 69 -7.14 1.77 -7.49
C PRO A 69 -7.10 3.09 -8.28
N PRO A 70 -8.14 3.41 -9.08
CA PRO A 70 -8.18 4.61 -9.92
C PRO A 70 -7.80 5.91 -9.21
N LEU A 71 -8.22 6.08 -7.95
CA LEU A 71 -7.90 7.24 -7.14
C LEU A 71 -6.38 7.42 -6.90
N PHE A 72 -5.61 6.33 -6.90
CA PHE A 72 -4.17 6.31 -6.64
C PHE A 72 -3.33 5.92 -7.85
N GLU A 73 -3.89 5.94 -9.06
CA GLU A 73 -3.16 5.67 -10.31
C GLU A 73 -1.92 6.58 -10.47
N SER A 74 -1.96 7.79 -9.91
CA SER A 74 -0.81 8.70 -9.82
C SER A 74 0.44 8.09 -9.19
N ILE A 75 0.32 7.03 -8.38
CA ILE A 75 1.48 6.32 -7.83
C ILE A 75 2.38 5.74 -8.92
N LYS A 76 1.83 5.42 -10.10
CA LYS A 76 2.58 4.90 -11.25
C LYS A 76 3.53 5.92 -11.85
N LEU A 77 3.23 7.21 -11.66
CA LEU A 77 4.04 8.33 -12.11
C LEU A 77 5.10 8.74 -11.07
N ALA A 78 4.97 8.26 -9.83
CA ALA A 78 5.82 8.66 -8.72
C ALA A 78 7.25 8.10 -8.85
N ARG A 79 8.20 8.93 -8.42
CA ARG A 79 9.61 8.56 -8.25
C ARG A 79 10.09 8.99 -6.88
N THR A 80 10.68 8.05 -6.13
CA THR A 80 11.28 8.35 -4.82
C THR A 80 12.60 9.12 -4.97
N GLU A 81 13.07 9.75 -3.89
CA GLU A 81 14.37 10.44 -3.86
C GLU A 81 15.55 9.51 -4.15
N LYS A 82 15.41 8.20 -3.87
CA LYS A 82 16.40 7.17 -4.20
C LYS A 82 16.24 6.61 -5.62
N GLY A 83 15.39 7.21 -6.46
CA GLY A 83 15.18 6.81 -7.84
C GLY A 83 14.26 5.60 -8.05
N VAL A 84 13.72 4.99 -6.99
CA VAL A 84 12.75 3.88 -7.12
C VAL A 84 11.47 4.41 -7.78
N THR A 85 11.00 3.69 -8.80
CA THR A 85 9.76 3.98 -9.55
C THR A 85 8.75 2.85 -9.34
N TRP A 86 7.48 3.11 -9.69
CA TRP A 86 6.45 2.09 -9.68
C TRP A 86 6.79 0.88 -10.57
N HIS A 87 7.43 1.10 -11.73
CA HIS A 87 7.80 0.02 -12.65
C HIS A 87 8.73 -1.04 -12.03
N VAL A 88 9.57 -0.64 -11.07
CA VAL A 88 10.38 -1.61 -10.30
C VAL A 88 9.50 -2.33 -9.28
N VAL A 89 8.63 -1.60 -8.59
CA VAL A 89 7.77 -2.14 -7.53
C VAL A 89 6.69 -3.08 -8.07
N GLU A 90 6.09 -2.81 -9.23
CA GLU A 90 5.00 -3.61 -9.82
C GLU A 90 5.43 -5.03 -10.20
N THR A 91 6.73 -5.28 -10.29
CA THR A 91 7.30 -6.60 -10.54
C THR A 91 7.49 -7.41 -9.25
N ALA A 92 7.15 -6.84 -8.08
CA ALA A 92 7.37 -7.46 -6.79
C ALA A 92 6.72 -8.84 -6.72
N LYS A 93 7.52 -9.85 -6.37
CA LYS A 93 7.04 -11.21 -6.10
C LYS A 93 7.68 -11.76 -4.84
N LEU A 94 6.91 -12.56 -4.12
CA LEU A 94 7.39 -13.29 -2.96
C LEU A 94 8.28 -14.43 -3.43
N VAL A 95 9.44 -14.59 -2.79
CA VAL A 95 10.39 -15.68 -3.03
C VAL A 95 10.86 -16.26 -1.70
N ALA A 96 11.35 -17.50 -1.74
CA ALA A 96 12.01 -18.09 -0.57
C ALA A 96 13.24 -17.24 -0.21
N GLY A 97 13.40 -16.93 1.07
CA GLY A 97 14.56 -16.23 1.60
C GLY A 97 15.40 -17.14 2.50
N ASP A 98 16.67 -16.78 2.68
CA ASP A 98 17.69 -17.68 3.27
C ASP A 98 17.58 -17.88 4.79
N ASN A 99 16.60 -17.26 5.46
CA ASN A 99 16.56 -17.12 6.94
C ASN A 99 15.21 -17.51 7.59
N GLY A 100 14.39 -18.34 6.95
CA GLY A 100 13.03 -18.63 7.49
C GLY A 100 12.02 -17.48 7.28
N PHE A 101 12.41 -16.48 6.48
CA PHE A 101 11.57 -15.36 6.03
C PHE A 101 11.22 -15.51 4.55
N VAL A 102 10.18 -14.78 4.13
CA VAL A 102 9.85 -14.60 2.72
C VAL A 102 10.53 -13.32 2.23
N ALA A 103 11.39 -13.44 1.22
CA ALA A 103 12.01 -12.30 0.56
C ALA A 103 11.11 -11.76 -0.55
N VAL A 104 11.42 -10.55 -1.03
CA VAL A 104 10.70 -9.93 -2.15
C VAL A 104 11.69 -9.68 -3.29
N ALA A 105 11.47 -10.29 -4.44
CA ALA A 105 12.20 -9.94 -5.65
C ALA A 105 11.48 -8.79 -6.37
N THR A 106 12.21 -7.77 -6.80
CA THR A 106 11.73 -6.61 -7.56
C THR A 106 12.66 -6.32 -8.74
N GLY A 107 12.18 -5.58 -9.73
CA GLY A 107 12.91 -5.22 -10.95
C GLY A 107 13.05 -6.37 -11.96
N ARG A 108 13.61 -6.02 -13.12
CA ARG A 108 14.00 -6.94 -14.20
C ARG A 108 15.41 -6.61 -14.66
N ASP A 109 16.14 -7.63 -15.11
CA ASP A 109 17.48 -7.52 -15.67
C ASP A 109 18.42 -6.70 -14.75
N GLU A 110 18.94 -5.58 -15.24
CA GLU A 110 19.87 -4.70 -14.50
C GLU A 110 19.25 -4.05 -13.24
N THR A 111 17.92 -4.04 -13.14
CA THR A 111 17.20 -3.51 -11.96
C THR A 111 16.75 -4.61 -10.98
N TYR A 112 17.06 -5.88 -11.29
CA TYR A 112 16.67 -7.00 -10.45
C TYR A 112 17.36 -6.94 -9.08
N ALA A 113 16.55 -7.01 -8.02
CA ALA A 113 17.02 -7.02 -6.65
C ALA A 113 16.15 -7.94 -5.79
N VAL A 114 16.78 -8.69 -4.90
CA VAL A 114 16.10 -9.43 -3.84
C VAL A 114 16.20 -8.63 -2.55
N LEU A 115 15.04 -8.23 -2.04
CA LEU A 115 14.89 -7.56 -0.77
C LEU A 115 14.75 -8.64 0.31
N ASP A 116 15.82 -8.79 1.10
CA ASP A 116 15.93 -9.64 2.29
C ASP A 116 14.79 -9.50 3.31
N ARG A 117 14.08 -8.37 3.32
CA ARG A 117 12.95 -8.08 4.19
C ARG A 117 11.88 -7.29 3.47
N GLY A 118 10.61 -7.65 3.63
CA GLY A 118 9.52 -6.88 3.05
C GLY A 118 9.30 -5.50 3.65
N SER A 119 9.90 -5.18 4.80
CA SER A 119 9.97 -3.78 5.27
C SER A 119 10.64 -2.85 4.26
N LYS A 120 11.56 -3.36 3.41
CA LYS A 120 12.15 -2.59 2.31
C LYS A 120 11.13 -2.27 1.21
N LEU A 121 10.34 -3.26 0.79
CA LEU A 121 9.25 -3.06 -0.19
C LEU A 121 8.21 -2.08 0.38
N GLN A 122 7.83 -2.26 1.63
CA GLN A 122 6.89 -1.38 2.32
C GLN A 122 7.42 0.06 2.37
N GLY A 123 8.69 0.26 2.71
CA GLY A 123 9.32 1.59 2.68
C GLY A 123 9.29 2.23 1.28
N ALA A 124 9.54 1.45 0.22
CA ALA A 124 9.41 1.92 -1.15
C ALA A 124 7.97 2.33 -1.51
N LEU A 125 6.99 1.49 -1.16
CA LEU A 125 5.56 1.79 -1.35
C LEU A 125 5.13 3.05 -0.59
N SER A 126 5.53 3.21 0.67
CA SER A 126 5.22 4.42 1.45
C SER A 126 5.84 5.67 0.86
N ALA A 127 7.07 5.58 0.35
CA ALA A 127 7.74 6.71 -0.30
C ALA A 127 7.05 7.08 -1.62
N LEU A 128 6.66 6.10 -2.44
CA LEU A 128 5.90 6.33 -3.68
C LEU A 128 4.52 6.94 -3.36
N PHE A 129 3.82 6.39 -2.37
CA PHE A 129 2.53 6.93 -1.90
C PHE A 129 2.68 8.37 -1.39
N GLY A 130 3.80 8.72 -0.77
CA GLY A 130 4.08 10.10 -0.36
C GLY A 130 4.27 11.06 -1.53
N LYS A 131 4.88 10.62 -2.64
CA LYS A 131 5.15 11.45 -3.82
C LYS A 131 3.98 11.52 -4.80
N MET A 132 3.06 10.55 -4.78
CA MET A 132 1.95 10.50 -5.75
C MET A 132 1.01 11.71 -5.70
N TRP A 133 0.93 12.40 -4.55
CA TRP A 133 0.05 13.55 -4.33
C TRP A 133 0.41 14.76 -5.18
N ASP A 134 1.67 14.85 -5.63
CA ASP A 134 2.17 15.93 -6.47
C ASP A 134 1.88 15.74 -7.97
N HIS A 135 1.31 14.59 -8.37
CA HIS A 135 1.14 14.25 -9.78
C HIS A 135 -0.24 14.64 -10.33
N PRO A 136 -0.32 15.14 -11.59
CA PRO A 136 -1.49 15.78 -12.19
C PRO A 136 -2.84 15.07 -12.00
N PRO A 137 -2.98 13.74 -12.14
CA PRO A 137 -4.29 13.10 -11.98
C PRO A 137 -4.86 13.23 -10.57
N LEU A 138 -4.00 13.23 -9.54
CA LEU A 138 -4.43 13.33 -8.14
C LEU A 138 -4.37 14.77 -7.66
N SER A 139 -3.31 15.51 -8.00
CA SER A 139 -3.14 16.91 -7.61
C SER A 139 -4.30 17.80 -8.09
N GLU A 140 -4.87 17.51 -9.27
CA GLU A 140 -6.07 18.20 -9.78
C GLU A 140 -7.34 17.90 -8.98
N ILE A 141 -7.51 16.67 -8.49
CA ILE A 141 -8.66 16.27 -7.67
C ILE A 141 -8.60 16.94 -6.29
N VAL A 142 -7.39 17.06 -5.73
CA VAL A 142 -7.16 17.59 -4.37
C VAL A 142 -6.90 19.10 -4.31
N GLN A 143 -7.03 19.85 -5.42
CA GLN A 143 -6.92 21.32 -5.39
C GLN A 143 -7.98 21.95 -4.49
N ASP A 144 -9.16 21.33 -4.42
CA ASP A 144 -10.22 21.69 -3.49
C ASP A 144 -9.91 21.11 -2.10
N HIS A 145 -9.80 22.00 -1.11
CA HIS A 145 -9.53 21.63 0.27
C HIS A 145 -10.58 20.65 0.85
N ASN A 146 -11.84 20.76 0.43
CA ASN A 146 -12.89 19.84 0.89
C ASN A 146 -12.66 18.43 0.36
N ARG A 147 -12.27 18.30 -0.92
CA ARG A 147 -11.95 17.00 -1.54
C ARG A 147 -10.70 16.40 -0.92
N PHE A 148 -9.66 17.20 -0.73
CA PHE A 148 -8.46 16.75 -0.02
C PHE A 148 -8.83 16.23 1.38
N ARG A 149 -9.59 17.00 2.16
CA ARG A 149 -10.02 16.60 3.50
C ARG A 149 -10.83 15.30 3.45
N LEU A 150 -11.81 15.19 2.55
CA LEU A 150 -12.64 13.99 2.41
C LEU A 150 -11.80 12.73 2.10
N ILE A 151 -10.87 12.85 1.14
CA ILE A 151 -9.97 11.77 0.75
C ILE A 151 -9.09 11.38 1.94
N THR A 152 -8.39 12.35 2.54
CA THR A 152 -7.44 12.10 3.62
C THR A 152 -8.11 11.53 4.87
N THR A 153 -9.30 12.01 5.25
CA THR A 153 -10.05 11.45 6.39
C THR A 153 -10.53 10.03 6.14
N SER A 154 -11.01 9.73 4.93
CA SER A 154 -11.50 8.40 4.57
C SER A 154 -10.37 7.38 4.54
N ILE A 155 -9.26 7.72 3.89
CA ILE A 155 -8.06 6.87 3.87
C ILE A 155 -7.56 6.63 5.30
N LYS A 156 -7.43 7.71 6.09
CA LYS A 156 -6.97 7.62 7.48
C LYS A 156 -7.86 6.73 8.32
N ALA A 157 -9.17 6.84 8.18
CA ALA A 157 -10.12 6.03 8.93
C ALA A 157 -9.94 4.53 8.64
N VAL A 158 -9.87 4.13 7.37
CA VAL A 158 -9.67 2.73 6.97
C VAL A 158 -8.31 2.22 7.45
N TYR A 159 -7.27 3.03 7.24
CA TYR A 159 -5.90 2.64 7.53
C TYR A 159 -5.66 2.48 9.04
N ASP A 160 -6.04 3.49 9.85
CA ASP A 160 -5.85 3.49 11.31
C ASP A 160 -6.75 2.45 11.98
N TYR A 161 -7.99 2.25 11.50
CA TYR A 161 -8.84 1.16 11.98
C TYR A 161 -8.18 -0.20 11.75
N THR A 162 -7.63 -0.42 10.55
CA THR A 162 -6.93 -1.66 10.22
C THR A 162 -5.69 -1.87 11.08
N ALA A 163 -4.89 -0.82 11.27
CA ALA A 163 -3.71 -0.86 12.12
C ALA A 163 -4.06 -1.21 13.56
N ARG A 164 -5.06 -0.52 14.14
CA ARG A 164 -5.53 -0.77 15.52
C ARG A 164 -6.08 -2.18 15.70
N LYS A 165 -6.94 -2.64 14.79
CA LYS A 165 -7.55 -3.97 14.86
C LYS A 165 -6.52 -5.10 14.80
N MET A 166 -5.39 -4.86 14.14
CA MET A 166 -4.31 -5.83 13.96
C MET A 166 -3.12 -5.57 14.90
N GLU A 167 -3.24 -4.62 15.83
CA GLU A 167 -2.18 -4.21 16.77
C GLU A 167 -0.86 -3.83 16.07
N LEU A 168 -0.95 -3.29 14.85
CA LEU A 168 0.21 -2.88 14.07
C LEU A 168 0.68 -1.50 14.51
N PRO A 169 2.00 -1.26 14.68
CA PRO A 169 2.57 0.05 14.99
C PRO A 169 2.62 0.95 13.74
N ALA A 170 1.52 1.02 12.98
CA ALA A 170 1.42 1.78 11.73
C ALA A 170 0.34 2.85 11.86
N ARG A 171 0.58 4.04 11.30
CA ARG A 171 -0.43 5.11 11.22
C ARG A 171 -0.28 5.94 9.96
N LEU A 172 -1.40 6.43 9.44
CA LEU A 172 -1.36 7.42 8.38
C LEU A 172 -1.16 8.81 8.98
N VAL A 173 -0.16 9.56 8.48
CA VAL A 173 0.12 10.95 8.89
C VAL A 173 -0.21 11.86 7.72
N VAL A 174 -1.20 12.73 7.91
CA VAL A 174 -1.53 13.78 6.95
C VAL A 174 -0.67 15.00 7.30
N ALA A 175 0.11 15.50 6.35
CA ALA A 175 0.98 16.65 6.58
C ALA A 175 0.16 17.95 6.74
N GLN A 176 0.69 18.85 7.56
CA GLN A 176 -0.03 20.00 8.10
C GLN A 176 -0.18 21.15 7.08
N ASP A 177 0.60 21.13 6.00
CA ASP A 177 0.54 22.04 4.85
C ASP A 177 -0.59 21.71 3.86
N GLY A 178 -1.35 20.65 4.11
CA GLY A 178 -2.61 20.36 3.40
C GLY A 178 -2.43 19.90 1.96
N LYS A 179 -1.22 19.49 1.56
CA LYS A 179 -0.92 19.02 0.19
C LYS A 179 -0.30 17.64 0.12
N HIS A 180 0.15 17.08 1.25
CA HIS A 180 0.84 15.79 1.28
C HIS A 180 0.28 14.85 2.33
N VAL A 181 0.15 13.57 1.96
CA VAL A 181 -0.14 12.50 2.91
C VAL A 181 1.04 11.55 2.93
N HIS A 182 1.58 11.31 4.12
CA HIS A 182 2.66 10.37 4.33
C HIS A 182 2.17 9.18 5.15
N VAL A 183 2.52 7.97 4.71
CA VAL A 183 2.32 6.79 5.55
C VAL A 183 3.50 6.72 6.51
N LYS A 184 3.27 6.90 7.82
CA LYS A 184 4.30 6.67 8.83
C LYS A 184 4.11 5.28 9.42
N HIS A 185 4.93 4.35 8.95
CA HIS A 185 5.07 3.08 9.64
C HIS A 185 6.17 3.22 10.70
N ASN A 186 5.80 3.23 11.98
CA ASN A 186 6.75 3.08 13.09
C ASN A 186 7.12 1.59 13.20
N CYS A 187 7.71 1.02 12.15
CA CYS A 187 8.16 -0.38 12.15
C CYS A 187 9.40 -0.60 13.05
N GLY A 188 9.94 0.43 13.69
CA GLY A 188 11.06 0.33 14.64
C GLY A 188 10.67 0.05 16.08
N ASP A 189 9.41 0.30 16.47
CA ASP A 189 9.00 0.35 17.89
C ASP A 189 7.76 -0.50 18.21
N SER A 190 7.54 -1.61 17.48
CA SER A 190 6.59 -2.60 17.99
C SER A 190 7.24 -3.35 19.18
N PRO A 191 6.51 -3.60 20.28
CA PRO A 191 6.97 -4.47 21.36
C PRO A 191 7.42 -5.84 20.84
N THR A 192 6.83 -6.34 19.75
CA THR A 192 7.21 -7.59 19.09
C THR A 192 8.54 -7.48 18.36
N TYR A 193 8.89 -6.31 17.81
CA TYR A 193 10.19 -6.06 17.18
C TYR A 193 11.32 -6.00 18.22
N LEU A 194 11.07 -5.36 19.38
CA LEU A 194 11.99 -5.35 20.51
C LEU A 194 12.14 -6.74 21.16
N GLN A 195 11.05 -7.51 21.28
CA GLN A 195 11.13 -8.89 21.78
C GLN A 195 11.88 -9.83 20.81
N GLN A 196 11.85 -9.58 19.51
CA GLN A 196 12.58 -10.37 18.51
C GLN A 196 14.08 -10.04 18.48
N GLN A 197 14.48 -8.79 18.76
CA GLN A 197 15.91 -8.44 18.88
C GLN A 197 16.56 -8.95 20.18
N HIS A 198 15.79 -9.11 21.27
CA HIS A 198 16.29 -9.66 22.53
C HIS A 198 16.36 -11.19 22.58
N ARG A 199 16.01 -11.89 21.50
CA ARG A 199 16.11 -13.35 21.37
C ARG A 199 17.14 -13.81 20.31
N SER A 200 17.92 -12.89 19.75
CA SER A 200 19.03 -13.19 18.83
C SER A 200 20.36 -13.15 19.58
#